data_AF-F9P749-F1
#
_entry.id   AF-F9P749-F1
#
_cell.length_a   1.000
_cell.length_b   1.000
_cell.length_c   1.000
_cell.angle_alpha   90.00
_cell.angle_beta   90.00
_cell.angle_gamma   90.00
#
_symmetry.space_group_name_H-M   'P 1'
#
loop_
_entity.id
_entity.type
_entity.pdbx_description
1 polymer ?
#
loop_
_entity_poly.entity_id
_entity_poly.type
_entity_poly.pdbx_seq_one_letter_code
_entity_poly.pdbx_strand_id
1 'polypeptide(L)'
;MNRNMIRFLISKLLIIEAGLLLVPLIVAFIYREPHQNLLSISITIGILLVVGLLGSSFKPKNHHIYAKEGVLIVALCWILWSFFGALPFVFSG
;
A
#
# COMPACT_ATOMS: atom_id res chain seq x y z
N MET A 1 -2.22 7.47 -22.83
CA MET A 1 -1.89 6.69 -21.62
C MET A 1 -2.46 7.46 -20.45
N ASN A 2 -3.52 6.96 -19.84
CA ASN A 2 -4.28 7.65 -18.80
C ASN A 2 -3.53 7.55 -17.46
N ARG A 3 -2.51 8.41 -17.29
CA ARG A 3 -1.66 8.45 -16.08
C ARG A 3 -2.49 8.64 -14.80
N ASN A 4 -3.61 9.37 -14.88
CA ASN A 4 -4.49 9.60 -13.74
C ASN A 4 -5.17 8.31 -13.28
N MET A 5 -5.58 7.44 -14.21
CA MET A 5 -6.18 6.16 -13.86
C MET A 5 -5.17 5.15 -13.32
N ILE A 6 -3.96 5.12 -13.89
CA ILE A 6 -2.86 4.28 -13.38
C ILE A 6 -2.54 4.67 -11.93
N ARG A 7 -2.35 5.97 -11.66
CA ARG A 7 -2.11 6.48 -10.31
C ARG A 7 -3.27 6.10 -9.38
N PHE A 8 -4.51 6.36 -9.78
CA PHE A 8 -5.69 6.09 -8.95
C PHE A 8 -5.81 4.60 -8.55
N LEU A 9 -5.60 3.68 -9.49
CA LEU A 9 -5.66 2.25 -9.22
C LEU A 9 -4.52 1.79 -8.31
N ILE A 10 -3.29 2.24 -8.56
CA ILE A 10 -2.15 1.96 -7.68
C ILE A 10 -2.42 2.47 -6.27
N SER A 11 -2.94 3.69 -6.13
CA SER A 11 -3.26 4.28 -4.83
C SER A 11 -4.32 3.48 -4.07
N LYS A 12 -5.33 2.95 -4.76
CA LYS A 12 -6.29 2.03 -4.14
C LYS A 12 -5.65 0.72 -3.68
N LEU A 13 -4.73 0.17 -4.47
CA LEU A 13 -4.01 -1.06 -4.11
C LEU A 13 -3.13 -0.84 -2.86
N LEU A 14 -2.50 0.32 -2.71
CA LEU A 14 -1.75 0.68 -1.49
C LEU A 14 -2.63 0.81 -0.24
N ILE A 15 -3.86 1.33 -0.39
CA ILE A 15 -4.83 1.39 0.72
C ILE A 15 -5.27 -0.04 1.12
N ILE A 16 -5.45 -0.93 0.14
CA ILE A 16 -5.76 -2.34 0.42
C ILE A 16 -4.60 -2.99 1.17
N GLU A 17 -3.35 -2.76 0.77
CA GLU A 17 -2.16 -3.24 1.47
C GLU A 17 -2.11 -2.76 2.92
N ALA A 18 -2.40 -1.47 3.17
CA ALA A 18 -2.50 -0.93 4.53
C ALA A 18 -3.55 -1.68 5.36
N GLY A 19 -4.70 -2.02 4.76
CA GLY A 19 -5.73 -2.84 5.40
C GLY A 19 -5.27 -4.27 5.69
N LEU A 20 -4.49 -4.88 4.79
CA LEU A 20 -3.92 -6.21 5.00
C LEU A 20 -2.90 -6.22 6.15
N LEU A 21 -2.11 -5.16 6.30
CA LEU A 21 -1.16 -5.00 7.41
C LEU A 21 -1.83 -4.81 8.79
N LEU A 22 -3.12 -4.53 8.86
CA LEU A 22 -3.85 -4.57 10.13
C LEU A 22 -3.91 -5.98 10.71
N VAL A 23 -3.91 -7.01 9.87
CA VAL A 23 -3.92 -8.41 10.32
C VAL A 23 -2.67 -8.73 11.16
N PRO A 24 -1.42 -8.56 10.67
CA PRO A 24 -0.23 -8.77 11.48
C PRO A 24 -0.12 -7.80 12.67
N LEU A 25 -0.69 -6.58 12.59
CA LEU A 25 -0.76 -5.69 13.74
C LEU A 25 -1.61 -6.28 14.88
N ILE A 26 -2.79 -6.82 14.56
CA ILE A 26 -3.67 -7.48 15.52
C ILE A 26 -3.00 -8.73 16.09
N VAL A 27 -2.35 -9.53 15.24
CA VAL A 27 -1.59 -10.73 15.68
C VAL A 27 -0.48 -10.31 16.64
N ALA A 28 0.34 -9.32 16.30
CA ALA A 28 1.40 -8.81 17.17
C ALA A 28 0.85 -8.31 18.52
N PHE A 29 -0.35 -7.74 18.55
CA PHE A 29 -1.01 -7.32 19.78
C PHE A 29 -1.47 -8.51 20.65
N ILE A 30 -2.03 -9.55 20.03
CA ILE A 30 -2.45 -10.79 20.73
C ILE A 30 -1.25 -11.50 21.35
N TYR A 31 -0.16 -11.64 20.60
CA TYR A 31 1.06 -12.32 21.05
C TYR A 31 1.95 -11.47 21.98
N ARG A 32 1.57 -10.21 22.24
CA ARG A 32 2.34 -9.26 23.06
C ARG A 32 3.78 -9.09 22.57
N GLU A 33 3.92 -9.00 21.25
CA GLU A 33 5.19 -8.71 20.59
C GLU A 33 5.79 -7.38 21.12
N PRO A 34 7.12 -7.22 21.06
CA PRO A 34 7.77 -6.01 21.54
C PRO A 34 7.19 -4.77 20.86
N HIS A 35 7.11 -3.68 21.62
CA HIS A 35 6.54 -2.40 21.16
C HIS A 35 7.16 -1.90 19.84
N GLN A 36 8.41 -2.28 19.57
CA GLN A 36 9.11 -1.95 18.34
C GLN A 36 8.46 -2.57 17.09
N ASN A 37 7.97 -3.81 17.17
CA ASN A 37 7.27 -4.48 16.06
C ASN A 37 5.91 -3.82 15.81
N LEU A 38 5.17 -3.51 16.88
CA LEU A 38 3.89 -2.81 16.80
C LEU A 38 4.03 -1.41 16.18
N LEU A 39 5.04 -0.65 16.61
CA LEU A 39 5.34 0.67 16.06
C LEU A 39 5.75 0.57 14.59
N SER A 40 6.58 -0.40 14.22
CA SER A 40 7.05 -0.60 12.84
C SER A 40 5.90 -0.87 11.88
N ILE A 41 5.00 -1.79 12.23
CA ILE A 41 3.81 -2.10 11.42
C ILE A 41 2.87 -0.88 11.36
N SER A 42 2.65 -0.20 12.49
CA SER A 42 1.79 0.99 12.55
C SER A 42 2.31 2.15 11.70
N ILE A 43 3.63 2.38 11.71
CA ILE A 43 4.29 3.41 10.88
C ILE A 43 4.12 3.07 9.39
N THR A 44 4.36 1.81 9.00
CA THR A 44 4.16 1.38 7.60
C THR A 44 2.72 1.58 7.14
N ILE A 45 1.74 1.22 7.97
CA ILE A 45 0.31 1.45 7.69
C ILE A 45 0.05 2.95 7.51
N GLY A 46 0.59 3.79 8.39
CA GLY A 46 0.46 5.25 8.30
C GLY A 46 1.02 5.81 6.99
N ILE A 47 2.21 5.37 6.58
CA ILE A 47 2.85 5.77 5.32
C ILE A 47 1.98 5.34 4.13
N LEU A 48 1.53 4.08 4.10
CA LEU A 48 0.69 3.56 3.02
C LEU A 48 -0.63 4.31 2.90
N LEU A 49 -1.27 4.65 4.02
CA LEU A 49 -2.50 5.45 4.02
C LEU A 49 -2.25 6.87 3.51
N VAL A 50 -1.18 7.53 3.93
CA VAL A 50 -0.84 8.88 3.44
C VAL A 50 -0.57 8.85 1.94
N VAL A 51 0.27 7.93 1.46
CA VAL A 51 0.62 7.80 0.04
C VAL A 51 -0.61 7.39 -0.79
N GLY A 52 -1.40 6.43 -0.30
CA GLY A 52 -2.61 5.95 -0.94
C GLY A 52 -3.71 7.02 -1.03
N LEU A 53 -3.96 7.77 0.04
CA LEU A 53 -4.97 8.82 0.05
C LEU A 53 -4.56 10.01 -0.84
N LEU A 54 -3.31 10.50 -0.71
CA LEU A 54 -2.77 11.56 -1.57
C LEU A 54 -2.79 11.17 -3.06
N GLY A 55 -2.54 9.89 -3.32
CA GLY A 55 -2.59 9.32 -4.66
C GLY A 55 -4.03 9.21 -5.21
N SER A 56 -4.99 8.86 -4.36
CA SER A 56 -6.41 8.65 -4.71
C SER A 56 -7.24 9.94 -4.81
N SER A 57 -6.77 11.09 -4.31
CA SER A 57 -7.50 12.37 -4.39
C SER A 57 -7.76 12.85 -5.84
N PHE A 58 -6.97 12.37 -6.80
CA PHE A 58 -7.15 12.70 -8.22
C PHE A 58 -8.02 11.64 -8.91
N LYS A 59 -9.34 11.79 -8.79
CA LYS A 59 -10.31 10.90 -9.47
C LYS A 59 -10.16 11.00 -11.00
N PRO A 60 -10.00 9.88 -11.72
CA PRO A 60 -9.90 9.89 -13.18
C PRO A 60 -11.26 10.19 -13.81
N LYS A 61 -11.27 11.12 -14.78
CA LYS A 61 -12.48 11.52 -15.52
C LYS A 61 -12.95 10.45 -16.53
N ASN A 62 -12.06 9.54 -16.93
CA ASN A 62 -12.32 8.45 -17.88
C ASN A 62 -11.88 7.11 -17.26
N HIS A 63 -12.80 6.14 -17.17
CA HIS A 63 -12.59 4.80 -16.58
C HIS A 63 -12.18 3.71 -17.59
N HIS A 64 -11.89 4.07 -18.84
CA HIS A 64 -11.51 3.10 -19.87
C HIS A 64 -10.06 2.63 -19.71
N ILE A 65 -9.89 1.46 -19.08
CA ILE A 65 -8.59 0.80 -18.91
C ILE A 65 -8.20 0.12 -20.23
N TYR A 66 -7.06 0.53 -20.78
CA TYR A 66 -6.44 -0.18 -21.90
C TYR A 66 -5.57 -1.33 -21.37
N ALA A 67 -5.48 -2.45 -22.10
CA ALA A 67 -4.70 -3.63 -21.69
C ALA A 67 -3.24 -3.30 -21.30
N LYS A 68 -2.58 -2.42 -22.06
CA LYS A 68 -1.21 -1.93 -21.76
C LYS A 68 -1.09 -1.23 -20.39
N GLU A 69 -2.15 -0.54 -19.96
CA GLU A 69 -2.19 0.17 -18.69
C GLU A 69 -2.39 -0.82 -17.54
N GLY A 70 -3.21 -1.86 -17.75
CA GLY A 70 -3.38 -2.97 -16.81
C GLY A 70 -2.06 -3.70 -16.53
N VAL A 71 -1.32 -4.08 -17.57
CA VAL A 71 -0.01 -4.75 -17.42
C VAL A 71 0.98 -3.89 -16.63
N LEU A 72 1.03 -2.58 -16.91
CA LEU A 72 1.88 -1.64 -16.19
C LEU A 72 1.49 -1.51 -14.70
N ILE A 73 0.18 -1.43 -14.41
CA ILE A 73 -0.31 -1.34 -13.03
C ILE A 73 0.06 -2.59 -12.23
N VAL A 74 -0.09 -3.78 -12.81
CA VAL A 74 0.27 -5.04 -12.14
C VAL A 74 1.76 -5.10 -11.83
N ALA A 75 2.62 -4.75 -12.79
CA ALA A 75 4.07 -4.74 -12.58
C ALA A 75 4.49 -3.73 -11.48
N LEU A 76 3.92 -2.52 -11.50
CA LEU A 76 4.17 -1.51 -10.47
C LEU A 76 3.64 -1.93 -9.09
N CYS A 77 2.49 -2.61 -9.05
CA CYS A 77 1.90 -3.13 -7.82
C CYS A 77 2.85 -4.10 -7.12
N TRP A 78 3.44 -5.04 -7.85
CA TRP A 78 4.39 -6.00 -7.28
C TRP A 78 5.62 -5.33 -6.68
N ILE A 79 6.17 -4.33 -7.37
CA ILE A 79 7.34 -3.58 -6.89
C ILE A 79 6.97 -2.81 -5.62
N LEU A 80 5.84 -2.11 -5.61
CA LEU A 80 5.42 -1.31 -4.46
C LEU A 80 5.08 -2.17 -3.25
N TRP A 81 4.34 -3.28 -3.43
CA TRP A 81 4.03 -4.20 -2.34
C TRP A 81 5.28 -4.84 -1.74
N SER A 82 6.26 -5.18 -2.58
CA SER A 82 7.53 -5.71 -2.07
C SER A 82 8.28 -4.65 -1.25
N PHE A 83 8.27 -3.39 -1.72
CA PHE A 83 8.93 -2.28 -1.04
C PHE A 83 8.26 -1.92 0.28
N PHE A 84 6.94 -1.69 0.29
CA PHE A 84 6.20 -1.31 1.49
C PHE A 84 6.04 -2.48 2.47
N GLY A 85 5.82 -3.69 1.98
CA GLY A 85 5.80 -4.91 2.81
C GLY A 85 7.12 -5.21 3.51
N ALA A 86 8.25 -4.73 2.98
CA ALA A 86 9.56 -4.85 3.63
C ALA A 86 9.80 -3.81 4.74
N LEU A 87 9.12 -2.66 4.72
CA LEU A 87 9.35 -1.57 5.69
C LEU A 87 9.19 -1.97 7.16
N PRO A 88 8.17 -2.76 7.58
CA PRO A 88 8.05 -3.19 8.96
C PRO A 88 9.29 -3.94 9.45
N PHE A 89 9.89 -4.77 8.60
CA PHE A 89 11.10 -5.53 8.94
C PHE A 89 12.34 -4.63 9.04
N VAL A 90 12.45 -3.61 8.19
CA VAL A 90 13.54 -2.63 8.25
C VAL A 90 13.45 -1.78 9.51
N PHE A 91 12.24 -1.42 9.94
CA PHE A 91 12.03 -0.63 11.16
C PHE A 91 12.14 -1.47 12.44
N SER A 92 11.80 -2.76 12.40
CA SER A 92 11.93 -3.65 13.55
C SER A 92 13.38 -4.08 13.82
N GLY A 93 14.23 -4.08 12.79
CA GLY A 93 15.64 -4.50 12.87
C GLY A 93 15.84 -5.94 12.43
#